data_AF-A0A7X9KL47-F1
#
_entry.id   AF-A0A7X9KL47-F1
#
_cell.length_a   1.000
_cell.length_b   1.000
_cell.length_c   1.000
_cell.angle_alpha   90.00
_cell.angle_beta   90.00
_cell.angle_gamma   90.00
#
_symmetry.space_group_name_H-M   'P 1'
#
loop_
_entity.id
_entity.type
_entity.pdbx_description
1 polymer ?
#
loop_
_entity_poly.entity_id
_entity_poly.type
_entity_poly.pdbx_seq_one_letter_code
_entity_poly.pdbx_strand_id
1 'polypeptide(L)' 'YFTIDEVPEPLTKAAPYLLTLIVLATASQRLRPPAHAGLPYRSGESH' A
#
# COMPACT_ATOMS: atom_id res chain seq x y z
N TYR A 1 1.07 10.91 -36.87
CA TYR A 1 0.46 10.65 -35.54
C TYR A 1 0.75 9.20 -35.18
N PHE A 2 1.06 8.88 -33.92
CA PHE A 2 1.32 7.51 -33.48
C PHE A 2 0.06 6.98 -32.79
N THR A 3 -0.58 5.97 -33.37
CA THR A 3 -1.75 5.30 -32.80
C THR A 3 -1.31 3.95 -32.27
N ILE A 4 -1.76 3.62 -31.07
CA ILE A 4 -1.50 2.34 -30.41
C ILE A 4 -2.87 1.69 -30.21
N ASP A 5 -3.10 0.57 -30.89
CA ASP A 5 -4.40 -0.12 -30.89
C ASP A 5 -4.52 -1.18 -29.79
N GLU A 6 -3.40 -1.55 -29.16
CA GLU A 6 -3.35 -2.59 -28.14
C GLU A 6 -2.51 -2.19 -26.93
N VAL A 7 -2.97 -2.61 -25.74
CA VAL A 7 -2.26 -2.38 -24.49
C VAL A 7 -1.15 -3.43 -24.34
N PRO A 8 0.10 -3.03 -24.08
CA PRO A 8 1.20 -3.98 -23.90
C PRO A 8 0.92 -4.98 -22.78
N GLU A 9 1.12 -6.27 -23.06
CA GLU A 9 0.95 -7.36 -22.10
C GLU A 9 1.67 -7.13 -20.74
N PRO A 10 2.90 -6.57 -20.69
CA PRO A 10 3.56 -6.27 -19.42
C PRO A 10 2.79 -5.29 -18.53
N LEU A 11 2.09 -4.32 -19.14
CA LEU A 11 1.30 -3.33 -18.39
C LEU A 11 0.08 -4.01 -17.76
N THR A 12 -0.61 -4.86 -18.52
CA THR A 12 -1.75 -5.64 -18.03
C THR A 12 -1.32 -6.59 -16.90
N LYS A 13 -0.15 -7.23 -17.03
CA LYS A 13 0.43 -8.09 -15.98
C LYS A 13 0.84 -7.31 -14.73
N ALA A 14 1.31 -6.07 -14.88
CA ALA A 14 1.73 -5.22 -13.76
C ALA A 14 0.56 -4.53 -13.04
N ALA A 15 -0.58 -4.37 -13.70
CA ALA A 15 -1.76 -3.67 -13.18
C ALA A 15 -2.19 -4.07 -11.75
N PRO A 16 -2.32 -5.36 -11.37
CA PRO A 16 -2.73 -5.73 -10.01
C PRO A 16 -1.72 -5.30 -8.93
N TYR A 17 -0.42 -5.30 -9.24
CA TYR A 17 0.63 -4.85 -8.33
C TYR A 17 0.63 -3.33 -8.17
N LEU A 18 0.46 -2.61 -9.27
CA LEU A 18 0.30 -1.14 -9.22
C LEU A 18 -0.94 -0.75 -8.43
N LEU A 19 -2.05 -1.46 -8.63
CA LEU A 19 -3.28 -1.24 -7.88
C LEU A 19 -3.07 -1.45 -6.38
N THR A 20 -2.40 -2.53 -5.98
CA THR A 20 -2.09 -2.78 -4.55
C THR A 20 -1.23 -1.67 -3.96
N LEU A 21 -0.22 -1.20 -4.68
CA LEU A 21 0.58 -0.05 -4.24
C LEU A 21 -0.26 1.23 -4.12
N ILE A 22 -1.15 1.51 -5.07
CA ILE A 22 -2.04 2.67 -5.02
C ILE A 22 -2.99 2.57 -3.83
N VAL A 23 -3.62 1.41 -3.62
CA VAL A 23 -4.50 1.16 -2.46
C VAL A 23 -3.73 1.37 -1.17
N LEU A 24 -2.55 0.77 -1.03
CA LEU A 24 -1.75 0.92 0.17
C LEU A 24 -1.35 2.38 0.37
N ALA A 25 -0.82 3.05 -0.66
CA ALA A 25 -0.40 4.45 -0.57
C ALA A 25 -1.56 5.36 -0.16
N THR A 26 -2.71 5.24 -0.81
CA THR A 26 -3.90 6.08 -0.55
C THR A 26 -4.55 5.76 0.80
N ALA A 27 -4.60 4.48 1.20
CA ALA A 27 -5.09 4.08 2.52
C ALA A 27 -4.13 4.55 3.62
N SER A 28 -2.81 4.43 3.42
CA SER A 28 -1.79 4.89 4.36
C SER A 28 -1.81 6.41 4.55
N GLN A 29 -2.13 7.22 3.53
CA GLN A 29 -2.31 8.67 3.70
C GLN A 29 -3.42 9.04 4.70
N ARG A 30 -4.35 8.12 4.98
CA ARG A 30 -5.47 8.34 5.93
C ARG A 30 -5.21 7.73 7.31
N LEU A 31 -4.11 7.01 7.50
CA LEU A 31 -3.80 6.40 8.79
C LEU A 31 -3.22 7.47 9.71
N ARG A 32 -3.98 7.83 10.75
CA ARG A 32 -3.39 8.49 11.92
C ARG A 32 -2.45 7.48 12.58
N PRO A 33 -1.24 7.89 13.00
CA PRO A 33 -0.36 7.03 13.78
C PRO A 33 -1.13 6.40 14.95
N PRO A 34 -0.98 5.09 15.21
CA PRO A 34 -1.71 4.46 16.30
C PRO A 34 -1.29 5.08 17.63
N ALA A 35 -2.20 5.10 18.61
CA ALA A 35 -1.95 5.72 19.92
C ALA A 35 -0.73 5.12 20.66
N HIS A 36 -0.32 3.90 20.28
CA HIS A 36 0.84 3.21 20.82
C HIS A 36 2.14 3.40 20.01
N ALA A 37 2.11 4.15 18.89
CA ALA A 37 3.31 4.44 18.13
C ALA A 37 4.30 5.26 18.98
N GLY A 38 5.52 4.73 19.16
CA GLY A 38 6.57 5.36 19.96
C GLY A 38 6.46 5.14 21.46
N LEU A 39 5.43 4.45 21.96
CA LEU A 39 5.38 4.05 23.37
C LEU A 39 6.30 2.84 23.59
N PRO A 40 7.17 2.87 24.62
CA PRO A 40 7.94 1.69 25.01
C PRO A 40 7.02 0.52 25.31
N TYR A 41 7.34 -0.65 24.77
CA TYR A 41 6.62 -1.88 25.08
C TYR A 41 6.71 -2.16 26.59
N ARG A 42 5.57 -2.42 27.22
CA ARG A 42 5.50 -2.89 28.62
C ARG A 42 4.90 -4.29 28.57
N SER A 43 5.72 -5.29 28.89
CA SER A 43 5.20 -6.63 29.16
C SER A 43 4.28 -6.54 30.37
N GLY A 44 3.10 -7.17 30.31
CA GLY A 44 2.33 -7.41 31.52
C GLY A 44 3.18 -8.27 32.45
N GLU A 45 3.55 -7.75 33.61
CA GLU A 45 4.22 -8.56 34.63
C GLU A 45 3.25 -9.66 35.06
N SER A 46 3.62 -10.90 34.70
CA SER A 46 3.08 -12.18 35.16
C SER A 46 1.56 -12.32 35.22
N HIS A 47 0.99 -13.04 34.25
CA HIS A 47 -0.15 -13.92 34.51
C HIS A 47 0.34 -15.35 34.56
#